data_AF-A0A958ER08-F1
#
_entry.id   AF-A0A958ER08-F1
#
_cell.length_a   1.000
_cell.length_b   1.000
_cell.length_c   1.000
_cell.angle_alpha   90.00
_cell.angle_beta   90.00
_cell.angle_gamma   90.00
#
_symmetry.space_group_name_H-M   'P 1'
#
loop_
_entity.id
_entity.type
_entity.pdbx_description
1 polymer ?
#
loop_
_entity_poly.entity_id
_entity_poly.type
_entity_poly.pdbx_seq_one_letter_code
_entity_poly.pdbx_strand_id
1 'polypeptide(L)'
;MKKALNILYLAIGLTVFMYVLLFLSPFENAIYLIDSGAYDYSIRTSKGYSAESDYYENKIEDIVIIDIDERSLAKNRLGRFASWPHHEYYAEVIKNISRDNPKVIAFDIIIDEDKDPEKNKILDDAVKNSGKVVSALYFENANPDKYIEKDLEEPKGYDYEKDSYNVPGLEVSPIHQYDHLSNPNIELYNNSLGTGAVLFTPDDDGVIRRLVPFYQYLDRFYPFLGIQMFAKANNVDQFEMIGNDTLVMKSEQESIRRIPLKDGNIFISYTGEIDKFRRISFYSILRNNNYQQLEPGFFKDKYVIIGASAAGLFDLRVTPVQETFPGVGIHANIL
;
A
#
# COMPACT_ATOMS: atom_id res chain seq x y z
N MET A 1 -65.51 12.27 -9.26
CA MET A 1 -64.84 12.12 -7.94
C MET A 1 -64.12 10.78 -7.78
N LYS A 2 -64.78 9.61 -7.87
CA LYS A 2 -64.12 8.30 -7.66
C LYS A 2 -62.84 8.05 -8.51
N LYS A 3 -62.84 8.42 -9.79
CA LYS A 3 -61.64 8.29 -10.65
C LYS A 3 -60.46 9.14 -10.18
N ALA A 4 -60.71 10.39 -9.79
CA ALA A 4 -59.67 11.28 -9.29
C ALA A 4 -59.10 10.79 -7.95
N LEU A 5 -59.97 10.26 -7.09
CA LEU A 5 -59.57 9.68 -5.81
C LEU A 5 -58.71 8.41 -6.00
N ASN A 6 -59.05 7.56 -6.96
CA ASN A 6 -58.24 6.37 -7.29
C ASN A 6 -56.87 6.73 -7.86
N ILE A 7 -56.78 7.77 -8.70
CA ILE A 7 -55.51 8.28 -9.23
C ILE A 7 -54.65 8.84 -8.08
N LEU A 8 -55.26 9.56 -7.14
CA LEU A 8 -54.56 10.09 -5.97
C LEU A 8 -54.02 8.97 -5.06
N TYR A 9 -54.82 7.93 -4.77
CA TYR A 9 -54.34 6.78 -3.98
C TYR A 9 -53.23 6.00 -4.70
N LEU A 10 -53.32 5.86 -6.03
CA LEU A 10 -52.26 5.23 -6.82
C LEU A 10 -50.97 6.05 -6.74
N ALA A 11 -51.05 7.38 -6.88
CA ALA A 11 -49.90 8.27 -6.79
C ALA A 11 -49.26 8.22 -5.39
N ILE A 12 -50.06 8.29 -4.32
CA ILE A 12 -49.57 8.18 -2.93
C ILE A 12 -48.93 6.81 -2.71
N GLY A 13 -49.56 5.73 -3.17
CA GLY A 13 -49.01 4.38 -3.07
C GLY A 13 -47.68 4.23 -3.81
N LEU A 14 -47.55 4.81 -5.00
CA LEU A 14 -46.31 4.79 -5.79
C LEU A 14 -45.20 5.62 -5.13
N THR A 15 -45.54 6.77 -4.56
CA THR A 15 -44.60 7.62 -3.83
C THR A 15 -44.13 6.92 -2.56
N VAL A 16 -45.02 6.29 -1.79
CA VAL A 16 -44.65 5.50 -0.60
C VAL A 16 -43.83 4.28 -1.00
N PHE A 17 -44.15 3.60 -2.11
CA PHE A 17 -43.37 2.47 -2.61
C PHE A 17 -41.97 2.89 -3.07
N MET A 18 -41.83 4.02 -3.78
CA MET A 18 -40.51 4.59 -4.11
C MET A 18 -39.76 5.05 -2.87
N TYR A 19 -40.44 5.66 -1.90
CA TYR A 19 -39.84 6.06 -0.63
C TYR A 19 -39.35 4.83 0.14
N VAL A 20 -40.12 3.74 0.15
CA VAL A 20 -39.74 2.47 0.76
C VAL A 20 -38.59 1.81 -0.02
N LEU A 21 -38.54 1.88 -1.34
CA LEU A 21 -37.39 1.39 -2.12
C LEU A 21 -36.11 2.22 -1.94
N LEU A 22 -36.25 3.53 -1.72
CA LEU A 22 -35.15 4.44 -1.45
C LEU A 22 -34.61 4.29 -0.01
N PHE A 23 -35.47 3.98 0.96
CA PHE A 23 -35.12 3.85 2.38
C PHE A 23 -34.94 2.40 2.86
N LEU A 24 -35.30 1.41 2.05
CA LEU A 24 -34.80 0.06 2.22
C LEU A 24 -33.45 -0.01 1.48
N SER A 25 -32.40 -0.39 2.21
CA SER A 25 -31.02 -0.73 1.82
C SER A 25 -30.67 -1.05 0.34
N PRO A 26 -31.48 -1.72 -0.50
CA PRO A 26 -31.15 -1.98 -1.91
C PRO A 26 -30.69 -0.78 -2.74
N PHE A 27 -31.10 0.46 -2.45
CA PHE A 27 -30.73 1.60 -3.30
C PHE A 27 -29.27 2.06 -3.10
N GLU A 28 -28.77 2.08 -1.87
CA GLU A 28 -27.36 2.40 -1.59
C GLU A 28 -26.43 1.35 -2.21
N ASN A 29 -26.80 0.07 -2.10
CA ASN A 29 -26.09 -1.02 -2.75
C ASN A 29 -26.14 -0.91 -4.29
N ALA A 30 -27.25 -0.46 -4.86
CA ALA A 30 -27.35 -0.24 -6.30
C ALA A 30 -26.45 0.90 -6.78
N ILE A 31 -26.38 2.01 -6.03
CA ILE A 31 -25.46 3.12 -6.33
C ILE A 31 -24.02 2.64 -6.24
N TYR A 32 -23.68 1.91 -5.18
CA TYR A 32 -22.35 1.34 -4.99
C TYR A 32 -21.95 0.43 -6.16
N LEU A 33 -22.82 -0.49 -6.57
CA LEU A 33 -22.56 -1.39 -7.71
C LEU A 33 -22.36 -0.64 -9.03
N ILE A 34 -23.15 0.42 -9.27
CA ILE A 34 -23.01 1.25 -10.48
C ILE A 34 -21.68 2.03 -10.44
N ASP A 35 -21.34 2.62 -9.30
CA ASP A 35 -20.11 3.39 -9.10
C ASP A 35 -18.86 2.51 -9.25
N SER A 36 -18.82 1.35 -8.58
CA SER A 36 -17.74 0.37 -8.69
C SER A 36 -17.64 -0.20 -10.12
N GLY A 37 -18.77 -0.48 -10.77
CA GLY A 37 -18.80 -0.94 -12.15
C GLY A 37 -18.31 0.13 -13.14
N ALA A 38 -18.66 1.40 -12.92
CA ALA A 38 -18.21 2.53 -13.72
C ALA A 38 -16.72 2.80 -13.54
N TYR A 39 -16.21 2.71 -12.31
CA TYR A 39 -14.78 2.78 -12.01
C TYR A 39 -14.01 1.63 -12.66
N ASP A 40 -14.46 0.37 -12.51
CA ASP A 40 -13.79 -0.76 -13.14
C ASP A 40 -13.81 -0.66 -14.67
N TYR A 41 -14.93 -0.21 -15.23
CA TYR A 41 -15.03 0.08 -16.65
C TYR A 41 -14.05 1.19 -17.05
N SER A 42 -13.96 2.29 -16.30
CA SER A 42 -13.04 3.39 -16.61
C SER A 42 -11.59 2.94 -16.56
N ILE A 43 -11.18 2.17 -15.55
CA ILE A 43 -9.84 1.60 -15.42
C ILE A 43 -9.53 0.59 -16.55
N ARG A 44 -10.48 -0.27 -16.92
CA ARG A 44 -10.27 -1.26 -18.01
C ARG A 44 -10.29 -0.64 -19.40
N THR A 45 -11.09 0.41 -19.60
CA THR A 45 -11.23 1.09 -20.89
C THR A 45 -10.30 2.28 -21.07
N SER A 46 -9.71 2.80 -19.98
CA SER A 46 -8.60 3.76 -20.03
C SER A 46 -7.30 3.18 -20.59
N LYS A 47 -7.34 2.00 -21.24
CA LYS A 47 -6.41 1.63 -22.31
C LYS A 47 -6.37 2.73 -23.39
N GLY A 48 -5.62 3.80 -23.13
CA GLY A 48 -5.32 4.85 -24.10
C GLY A 48 -6.01 6.21 -23.92
N TYR A 49 -6.26 6.69 -22.69
CA TYR A 49 -6.28 8.15 -22.44
C TYR A 49 -4.97 8.61 -21.80
N SER A 50 -3.86 8.15 -22.37
CA SER A 50 -2.58 8.85 -22.36
C SER A 50 -2.64 9.99 -23.38
N ALA A 51 -3.48 11.00 -23.14
CA ALA A 51 -3.41 12.25 -23.90
C ALA A 51 -2.25 13.16 -23.43
N GLU A 52 -1.51 12.73 -22.39
CA GLU A 52 -0.22 13.26 -21.92
C GLU A 52 0.83 12.12 -21.84
N SER A 53 1.02 11.39 -22.96
CA SER A 53 1.72 10.09 -22.99
C SER A 53 3.11 10.07 -22.39
N ASP A 54 3.90 11.12 -22.56
CA ASP A 54 5.30 11.06 -22.16
C ASP A 54 5.49 11.34 -20.66
N TYR A 55 4.62 12.14 -20.04
CA TYR A 55 4.78 12.50 -18.63
C TYR A 55 4.43 11.34 -17.69
N TYR A 56 3.34 10.63 -17.97
CA TYR A 56 2.93 9.48 -17.17
C TYR A 56 3.81 8.25 -17.44
N GLU A 57 4.24 8.04 -18.68
CA GLU A 57 5.17 6.95 -19.01
C GLU A 57 6.53 7.15 -18.32
N ASN A 58 7.06 8.38 -18.29
CA ASN A 58 8.27 8.72 -17.54
C ASN A 58 8.13 8.49 -16.02
N LYS A 59 6.94 8.74 -15.43
CA LYS A 59 6.70 8.47 -14.00
C LYS A 59 6.63 6.98 -13.66
N ILE A 60 6.07 6.17 -14.57
CA ILE A 60 6.05 4.70 -14.39
C ILE A 60 7.48 4.17 -14.44
N GLU A 61 8.33 4.72 -15.31
CA GLU A 61 9.76 4.38 -15.35
C GLU A 61 10.53 4.81 -14.10
N ASP A 62 9.99 5.72 -13.28
CA ASP A 62 10.57 6.08 -11.98
C ASP A 62 10.31 5.03 -10.89
N ILE A 63 9.41 4.08 -11.13
CA ILE A 63 9.04 3.03 -10.18
C ILE A 63 9.61 1.69 -10.65
N VAL A 64 10.44 1.08 -9.81
CA VAL A 64 11.08 -0.20 -10.09
C VAL A 64 10.68 -1.22 -9.03
N ILE A 65 10.16 -2.36 -9.47
CA ILE A 65 9.84 -3.48 -8.61
C ILE A 65 11.00 -4.48 -8.65
N ILE A 66 11.59 -4.76 -7.50
CA ILE A 66 12.53 -5.86 -7.30
C ILE A 66 11.74 -7.05 -6.79
N ASP A 67 11.61 -8.04 -7.65
CA ASP A 67 10.54 -9.02 -7.58
C ASP A 67 11.04 -10.39 -7.15
N ILE A 68 10.49 -10.90 -6.06
CA ILE A 68 10.61 -12.30 -5.68
C ILE A 68 9.71 -13.12 -6.61
N ASP A 69 10.25 -13.38 -7.79
CA ASP A 69 9.63 -14.10 -8.89
C ASP A 69 9.93 -15.61 -8.85
N GLU A 70 9.28 -16.39 -9.71
CA GLU A 70 9.51 -17.83 -9.87
C GLU A 70 10.97 -18.17 -10.17
N ARG A 71 11.70 -17.25 -10.82
CA ARG A 71 13.13 -17.37 -11.02
C ARG A 71 13.88 -17.31 -9.68
N SER A 72 13.51 -16.41 -8.79
CA SER A 72 14.13 -16.35 -7.46
C SER A 72 13.90 -17.64 -6.68
N LEU A 73 12.69 -18.21 -6.75
CA LEU A 73 12.31 -19.44 -6.04
C LEU A 73 12.83 -20.75 -6.68
N ALA A 74 13.38 -20.69 -7.90
CA ALA A 74 13.82 -21.88 -8.61
C ALA A 74 14.86 -22.69 -7.82
N LYS A 75 14.74 -24.02 -7.83
CA LYS A 75 15.60 -24.95 -7.08
C LYS A 75 17.10 -24.77 -7.38
N ASN A 76 17.44 -24.39 -8.61
CA ASN A 76 18.82 -24.15 -9.04
C ASN A 76 19.31 -22.71 -8.78
N ARG A 77 18.52 -21.89 -8.07
CA ARG A 77 18.82 -20.49 -7.74
C ARG A 77 18.83 -20.28 -6.23
N LEU A 78 17.79 -19.69 -5.63
CA LEU A 78 17.71 -19.50 -4.17
C LEU A 78 16.90 -20.61 -3.49
N GLY A 79 16.06 -21.33 -4.25
CA GLY A 79 15.21 -22.38 -3.71
C GLY A 79 14.04 -21.83 -2.88
N ARG A 80 13.54 -22.63 -1.94
CA ARG A 80 12.33 -22.30 -1.16
C ARG A 80 12.53 -21.06 -0.32
N PHE A 81 11.60 -20.11 -0.43
CA PHE A 81 11.65 -18.82 0.27
C PHE A 81 11.91 -18.96 1.77
N ALA A 82 11.15 -19.80 2.48
CA ALA A 82 11.29 -20.03 3.91
C ALA A 82 12.63 -20.63 4.38
N SER A 83 13.51 -21.02 3.45
CA SER A 83 14.85 -21.53 3.76
C SER A 83 15.96 -20.53 3.45
N TRP A 84 15.60 -19.32 3.03
CA TRP A 84 16.59 -18.30 2.69
C TRP A 84 17.22 -17.71 3.96
N PRO A 85 18.51 -17.34 3.91
CA PRO A 85 19.10 -16.42 4.88
C PRO A 85 18.59 -15.00 4.57
N HIS A 86 17.36 -14.70 5.01
CA HIS A 86 16.61 -13.51 4.62
C HIS A 86 17.36 -12.21 4.94
N HIS A 87 17.89 -12.08 6.15
CA HIS A 87 18.57 -10.85 6.61
C HIS A 87 19.80 -10.56 5.77
N GLU A 88 20.63 -11.56 5.50
CA GLU A 88 21.83 -11.43 4.67
C GLU A 88 21.47 -11.12 3.21
N TYR A 89 20.40 -11.74 2.69
CA TYR A 89 19.94 -11.48 1.32
C TYR A 89 19.37 -10.06 1.16
N TYR A 90 18.54 -9.62 2.11
CA TYR A 90 17.98 -8.27 2.09
C TYR A 90 19.08 -7.22 2.26
N ALA A 91 20.03 -7.44 3.18
CA ALA A 91 21.18 -6.55 3.37
C ALA A 91 22.01 -6.39 2.09
N GLU A 92 22.33 -7.48 1.40
CA GLU A 92 23.12 -7.42 0.16
C GLU A 92 22.34 -6.78 -0.99
N VAL A 93 21.03 -7.02 -1.09
CA VAL A 93 20.16 -6.34 -2.08
C VAL A 93 20.10 -4.84 -1.82
N ILE A 94 19.87 -4.41 -0.57
CA ILE A 94 19.90 -3.00 -0.18
C ILE A 94 21.24 -2.39 -0.58
N LYS A 95 22.35 -3.02 -0.18
CA LYS A 95 23.70 -2.54 -0.49
C LYS A 95 23.96 -2.40 -1.99
N ASN A 96 23.44 -3.31 -2.82
CA ASN A 96 23.62 -3.25 -4.27
C ASN A 96 22.83 -2.09 -4.88
N ILE A 97 21.57 -1.90 -4.49
CA ILE A 97 20.71 -0.81 -5.00
C ILE A 97 21.20 0.55 -4.52
N SER A 98 21.60 0.67 -3.25
CA SER A 98 22.00 1.94 -2.63
C SER A 98 23.24 2.58 -3.26
N ARG A 99 24.03 1.83 -4.05
CA ARG A 99 25.17 2.38 -4.83
C ARG A 99 24.75 3.47 -5.81
N ASP A 100 23.54 3.38 -6.34
CA ASP A 100 23.01 4.34 -7.32
C ASP A 100 22.23 5.49 -6.65
N ASN A 101 22.08 5.47 -5.31
CA ASN A 101 21.32 6.46 -4.53
C ASN A 101 19.85 6.63 -5.02
N PRO A 102 18.99 5.62 -4.79
CA PRO A 102 17.55 5.75 -5.08
C PRO A 102 16.89 6.81 -4.20
N LYS A 103 15.70 7.28 -4.61
CA LYS A 103 14.87 8.18 -3.78
C LYS A 103 14.46 7.49 -2.49
N VAL A 104 13.97 6.25 -2.61
CA VAL A 104 13.49 5.42 -1.51
C VAL A 104 13.50 3.94 -1.92
N ILE A 105 13.68 3.05 -0.95
CA ILE A 105 13.58 1.59 -1.09
C ILE A 105 12.51 1.13 -0.10
N ALA A 106 11.46 0.44 -0.54
CA ALA A 106 10.49 -0.16 0.38
C ALA A 106 10.53 -1.67 0.34
N PHE A 107 10.25 -2.27 1.49
CA PHE A 107 10.00 -3.70 1.60
C PHE A 107 8.51 -3.93 1.80
N ASP A 108 7.86 -4.54 0.81
CA ASP A 108 6.52 -5.12 0.94
C ASP A 108 6.63 -6.55 1.48
N ILE A 109 7.32 -6.68 2.62
CA ILE A 109 7.60 -7.92 3.33
C ILE A 109 7.74 -7.56 4.80
N ILE A 110 7.01 -8.24 5.68
CA ILE A 110 7.24 -8.15 7.12
C ILE A 110 8.53 -8.91 7.45
N ILE A 111 9.47 -8.23 8.08
CA ILE A 111 10.79 -8.78 8.42
C ILE A 111 10.82 -9.05 9.91
N ASP A 112 10.62 -10.32 10.27
CA ASP A 112 10.75 -10.79 11.65
C ASP A 112 12.21 -10.72 12.13
N GLU A 113 12.42 -10.74 13.45
CA GLU A 113 13.76 -10.90 14.02
C GLU A 113 14.31 -12.31 13.76
N ASP A 114 15.58 -12.41 13.33
CA ASP A 114 16.31 -13.67 13.34
C ASP A 114 16.72 -14.03 14.77
N LYS A 115 16.84 -15.33 15.05
CA LYS A 115 17.31 -15.83 16.35
C LYS A 115 18.79 -15.54 16.56
N ASP A 116 19.55 -15.35 15.49
CA ASP A 116 20.95 -14.97 15.51
C ASP A 116 21.09 -13.43 15.51
N PRO A 117 21.52 -12.81 16.62
CA PRO A 117 21.66 -11.36 16.71
C PRO A 117 22.62 -10.77 15.68
N GLU A 118 23.63 -11.54 15.24
CA GLU A 118 24.57 -11.07 14.22
C GLU A 118 23.89 -10.89 12.86
N LYS A 119 22.88 -11.70 12.55
CA LYS A 119 22.10 -11.55 11.31
C LYS A 119 21.16 -10.36 11.36
N ASN A 120 20.52 -10.12 12.50
CA ASN A 120 19.76 -8.88 12.73
C ASN A 120 20.67 -7.68 12.47
N LYS A 121 21.84 -7.67 13.09
CA LYS A 121 22.83 -6.61 12.92
C LYS A 121 23.26 -6.39 11.47
N ILE A 122 23.47 -7.44 10.68
CA ILE A 122 23.81 -7.34 9.26
C ILE A 122 22.74 -6.55 8.49
N LEU A 123 21.47 -6.83 8.73
CA LEU A 123 20.37 -6.14 8.07
C LEU A 123 20.19 -4.71 8.62
N ASP A 124 20.22 -4.54 9.94
CA ASP A 124 20.07 -3.24 10.59
C ASP A 124 21.14 -2.26 10.13
N ASP A 125 22.40 -2.71 10.04
CA ASP A 125 23.51 -1.91 9.53
C ASP A 125 23.29 -1.57 8.04
N ALA A 126 22.78 -2.48 7.22
CA ALA A 126 22.51 -2.20 5.81
C ALA A 126 21.38 -1.18 5.61
N VAL A 127 20.29 -1.31 6.39
CA VAL A 127 19.16 -0.38 6.42
C VAL A 127 19.62 1.01 6.85
N LYS A 128 20.34 1.09 7.97
CA LYS A 128 20.87 2.33 8.52
C LYS A 128 21.85 3.02 7.56
N ASN A 129 22.80 2.28 7.00
CA ASN A 129 23.81 2.82 6.10
C ASN A 129 23.21 3.28 4.76
N SER A 130 22.14 2.63 4.30
CA SER A 130 21.40 3.07 3.13
C SER A 130 20.72 4.41 3.40
N GLY A 131 20.05 4.55 4.54
CA GLY A 131 19.27 5.75 4.89
C GLY A 131 18.06 5.99 3.96
N LYS A 132 17.70 5.01 3.12
CA LYS A 132 16.63 5.10 2.11
C LYS A 132 15.50 4.10 2.32
N VAL A 133 15.60 3.23 3.33
CA VAL A 133 14.70 2.07 3.47
C VAL A 133 13.43 2.42 4.24
N VAL A 134 12.26 2.10 3.69
CA VAL A 134 10.97 2.12 4.38
C VAL A 134 10.53 0.68 4.61
N SER A 135 10.33 0.29 5.87
CA SER A 135 9.97 -1.08 6.24
C SER A 135 8.45 -1.23 6.35
N ALA A 136 7.93 -2.38 5.94
CA ALA A 136 6.53 -2.72 6.21
C ALA A 136 6.31 -3.03 7.69
N LEU A 137 5.16 -2.62 8.20
CA LEU A 137 4.61 -3.07 9.47
C LEU A 137 3.17 -3.54 9.29
N TYR A 138 2.68 -4.33 10.24
CA TYR A 138 1.34 -4.92 10.17
C TYR A 138 0.62 -4.77 11.50
N PHE A 139 -0.62 -4.28 11.45
CA PHE A 139 -1.49 -4.22 12.61
C PHE A 139 -2.62 -5.24 12.53
N GLU A 140 -3.07 -5.71 13.67
CA GLU A 140 -4.22 -6.59 13.77
C GLU A 140 -5.08 -6.27 14.99
N ASN A 141 -6.32 -6.79 14.96
CA ASN A 141 -7.26 -6.63 16.07
C ASN A 141 -7.02 -7.69 17.13
N ALA A 142 -7.25 -7.32 18.38
CA ALA A 142 -7.13 -8.25 19.50
C ALA A 142 -8.13 -9.39 19.29
N ASN A 143 -7.66 -10.62 19.47
CA ASN A 143 -8.44 -11.81 19.23
C ASN A 143 -8.03 -12.91 20.23
N PRO A 144 -8.85 -13.12 21.28
CA PRO A 144 -8.58 -14.13 22.29
C PRO A 144 -8.46 -15.56 21.73
N ASP A 145 -9.20 -15.89 20.67
CA ASP A 145 -9.15 -17.22 20.04
C ASP A 145 -7.84 -17.46 19.28
N LYS A 146 -7.13 -16.39 18.93
CA LYS A 146 -5.81 -16.41 18.29
C LYS A 146 -4.67 -16.04 19.22
N TYR A 147 -4.94 -15.81 20.51
CA TYR A 147 -3.97 -15.35 21.50
C TYR A 147 -3.32 -14.00 21.14
N ILE A 148 -4.08 -13.12 20.48
CA ILE A 148 -3.64 -11.76 20.18
C ILE A 148 -4.24 -10.85 21.25
N GLU A 149 -3.39 -10.31 22.10
CA GLU A 149 -3.79 -9.36 23.14
C GLU A 149 -3.76 -7.93 22.60
N LYS A 150 -4.57 -7.06 23.20
CA LYS A 150 -4.56 -5.63 22.89
C LYS A 150 -3.34 -5.00 23.53
N ASP A 151 -2.56 -4.27 22.74
CA ASP A 151 -1.46 -3.46 23.23
C ASP A 151 -2.02 -2.26 24.01
N LEU A 152 -1.41 -1.99 25.16
CA LEU A 152 -1.81 -0.87 26.04
C LEU A 152 -0.84 0.31 25.93
N GLU A 153 0.36 0.07 25.42
CA GLU A 153 1.44 1.03 25.21
C GLU A 153 2.25 0.60 23.99
N GLU A 154 2.97 1.54 23.39
CA GLU A 154 3.86 1.23 22.28
C GLU A 154 4.97 0.25 22.71
N PRO A 155 5.47 -0.61 21.80
CA PRO A 155 6.57 -1.50 22.12
C PRO A 155 7.78 -0.72 22.63
N LYS A 156 8.40 -1.26 23.69
CA LYS A 156 9.50 -0.60 24.37
C LYS A 156 10.65 -0.30 23.41
N GLY A 157 11.04 0.98 23.36
CA GLY A 157 12.16 1.46 22.55
C GLY A 157 11.81 1.80 21.11
N TYR A 158 10.55 1.66 20.70
CA TYR A 158 10.10 2.06 19.36
C TYR A 158 10.01 3.58 19.23
N ASP A 159 10.66 4.14 18.22
CA ASP A 159 10.54 5.55 17.83
C ASP A 159 9.30 5.78 16.96
N TYR A 160 8.12 5.69 17.60
CA TYR A 160 6.84 5.87 16.93
C TYR A 160 6.62 7.29 16.36
N GLU A 161 7.31 8.32 16.87
CA GLU A 161 7.11 9.70 16.41
C GLU A 161 7.64 9.90 14.99
N LYS A 162 8.69 9.16 14.62
CA LYS A 162 9.25 9.15 13.27
C LYS A 162 8.31 8.53 12.23
N ASP A 163 7.49 7.58 12.67
CA ASP A 163 6.71 6.68 11.82
C ASP A 163 5.21 6.97 11.82
N SER A 164 4.73 7.70 12.80
CA SER A 164 3.34 8.14 12.92
C SER A 164 3.19 9.63 12.71
N TYR A 165 1.97 10.04 12.38
CA TYR A 165 1.63 11.43 12.10
C TYR A 165 0.40 11.84 12.88
N ASN A 166 0.36 13.11 13.28
CA ASN A 166 -0.91 13.76 13.56
C ASN A 166 -1.51 14.22 12.23
N VAL A 167 -2.77 13.88 11.98
CA VAL A 167 -3.47 14.21 10.73
C VAL A 167 -4.71 15.03 11.07
N PRO A 168 -4.60 16.37 11.17
CA PRO A 168 -5.74 17.22 11.46
C PRO A 168 -6.88 16.98 10.45
N GLY A 169 -8.11 16.89 10.97
CA GLY A 169 -9.31 16.63 10.17
C GLY A 169 -9.55 15.15 9.82
N LEU A 170 -8.64 14.24 10.19
CA LEU A 170 -8.88 12.81 10.04
C LEU A 170 -9.87 12.34 11.11
N GLU A 171 -11.09 12.01 10.70
CA GLU A 171 -12.05 11.32 11.56
C GLU A 171 -11.76 9.82 11.54
N VAL A 172 -11.65 9.21 12.71
CA VAL A 172 -11.41 7.76 12.79
C VAL A 172 -12.71 6.99 12.66
N SER A 173 -12.78 6.12 11.66
CA SER A 173 -13.76 5.04 11.60
C SER A 173 -13.24 3.83 12.37
N PRO A 174 -14.06 3.14 13.20
CA PRO A 174 -13.64 1.94 13.93
C PRO A 174 -13.01 0.84 13.07
N ILE A 175 -13.31 0.83 11.76
CA ILE A 175 -12.78 -0.15 10.79
C ILE A 175 -11.26 0.04 10.55
N HIS A 176 -10.70 1.20 10.88
CA HIS A 176 -9.28 1.53 10.65
C HIS A 176 -8.48 1.67 11.95
N GLN A 177 -9.08 1.31 13.09
CA GLN A 177 -8.40 1.23 14.37
C GLN A 177 -7.99 -0.21 14.63
N TYR A 178 -6.74 -0.40 15.06
CA TYR A 178 -6.17 -1.69 15.39
C TYR A 178 -5.65 -1.71 16.83
N ASP A 179 -5.60 -2.91 17.40
CA ASP A 179 -5.30 -3.13 18.80
C ASP A 179 -3.88 -3.63 19.04
N HIS A 180 -3.23 -4.22 18.03
CA HIS A 180 -1.95 -4.90 18.19
C HIS A 180 -1.01 -4.64 17.01
N LEU A 181 0.27 -4.35 17.31
CA LEU A 181 1.35 -4.32 16.32
C LEU A 181 2.01 -5.71 16.25
N SER A 182 1.82 -6.40 15.13
CA SER A 182 2.26 -7.79 14.97
C SER A 182 3.75 -7.88 14.65
N ASN A 183 4.44 -8.83 15.29
CA ASN A 183 5.87 -9.14 15.12
C ASN A 183 6.79 -7.91 14.97
N PRO A 184 6.81 -6.99 15.96
CA PRO A 184 7.57 -5.76 15.83
C PRO A 184 9.09 -6.03 15.85
N ASN A 185 9.79 -5.68 14.77
CA ASN A 185 11.25 -5.66 14.71
C ASN A 185 11.76 -4.24 15.00
N ILE A 186 11.85 -3.90 16.29
CA ILE A 186 11.98 -2.51 16.74
C ILE A 186 13.30 -1.87 16.32
N GLU A 187 14.42 -2.59 16.40
CA GLU A 187 15.72 -2.06 15.99
C GLU A 187 15.75 -1.78 14.48
N LEU A 188 15.20 -2.68 13.66
CA LEU A 188 15.05 -2.47 12.22
C LEU A 188 14.16 -1.28 11.90
N TYR A 189 13.01 -1.15 12.58
CA TYR A 189 12.09 -0.03 12.40
C TYR A 189 12.76 1.29 12.75
N ASN A 190 13.45 1.36 13.89
CA ASN A 190 14.20 2.55 14.31
C ASN A 190 15.30 2.93 13.33
N ASN A 191 16.01 1.95 12.75
CA ASN A 191 17.06 2.20 11.75
C ASN A 191 16.54 2.54 10.34
N SER A 192 15.27 2.24 10.05
CA SER A 192 14.62 2.55 8.77
C SER A 192 14.38 4.07 8.61
N LEU A 193 14.33 4.56 7.37
CA LEU A 193 13.91 5.95 7.04
C LEU A 193 12.47 6.21 7.47
N GLY A 194 11.64 5.18 7.44
CA GLY A 194 10.34 5.15 8.10
C GLY A 194 9.72 3.76 8.05
N THR A 195 8.54 3.61 8.63
CA THR A 195 7.72 2.41 8.49
C THR A 195 6.34 2.74 7.93
N GLY A 196 5.71 1.78 7.26
CA GLY A 196 4.37 1.96 6.69
C GLY A 196 3.55 0.68 6.69
N ALA A 197 2.24 0.85 6.88
CA ALA A 197 1.33 -0.27 7.05
C ALA A 197 1.02 -0.99 5.73
N VAL A 198 1.00 -2.32 5.76
CA VAL A 198 0.65 -3.20 4.63
C VAL A 198 -0.71 -3.88 4.85
N LEU A 199 -1.76 -3.06 4.91
CA LEU A 199 -3.13 -3.49 5.22
C LEU A 199 -4.09 -3.24 4.06
N PHE A 200 -4.27 -4.20 3.16
CA PHE A 200 -5.26 -4.06 2.11
C PHE A 200 -6.68 -4.26 2.64
N THR A 201 -7.53 -3.25 2.45
CA THR A 201 -8.97 -3.33 2.72
C THR A 201 -9.70 -3.48 1.40
N PRO A 202 -10.18 -4.69 1.04
CA PRO A 202 -10.99 -4.87 -0.15
C PRO A 202 -12.35 -4.20 0.04
N ASP A 203 -12.96 -3.82 -1.09
CA ASP A 203 -14.37 -3.46 -1.12
C ASP A 203 -15.27 -4.68 -0.76
N ASP A 204 -16.57 -4.47 -0.58
CA ASP A 204 -17.55 -5.51 -0.20
C ASP A 204 -17.59 -6.72 -1.16
N ASP A 205 -17.19 -6.54 -2.42
CA ASP A 205 -17.10 -7.59 -3.43
C ASP A 205 -15.72 -8.28 -3.50
N GLY A 206 -14.79 -7.92 -2.60
CA GLY A 206 -13.45 -8.47 -2.51
C GLY A 206 -12.40 -7.78 -3.41
N VAL A 207 -12.81 -6.80 -4.23
CA VAL A 207 -11.91 -6.11 -5.15
C VAL A 207 -11.25 -4.92 -4.46
N ILE A 208 -9.93 -4.76 -4.63
CA ILE A 208 -9.21 -3.61 -4.08
C ILE A 208 -9.32 -2.43 -5.05
N ARG A 209 -10.26 -1.52 -4.81
CA ARG A 209 -10.42 -0.25 -5.59
C ARG A 209 -9.91 0.96 -4.84
N ARG A 210 -9.99 0.90 -3.52
CA ARG A 210 -9.76 2.00 -2.61
C ARG A 210 -8.59 1.70 -1.67
N LEU A 211 -7.96 2.76 -1.20
CA LEU A 211 -6.88 2.72 -0.24
C LEU A 211 -7.27 3.56 0.98
N VAL A 212 -7.15 2.96 2.16
CA VAL A 212 -7.18 3.66 3.43
C VAL A 212 -5.81 4.32 3.63
N PRO A 213 -5.71 5.67 3.71
CA PRO A 213 -4.41 6.33 3.73
C PRO A 213 -3.67 6.17 5.07
N PHE A 214 -4.42 6.05 6.17
CA PHE A 214 -3.89 5.96 7.54
C PHE A 214 -4.65 4.94 8.38
N TYR A 215 -3.92 4.25 9.25
CA TYR A 215 -4.46 3.33 10.24
C TYR A 215 -4.16 3.85 11.63
N GLN A 216 -5.14 3.78 12.52
CA GLN A 216 -4.94 4.13 13.90
C GLN A 216 -4.44 2.91 14.68
N TYR A 217 -3.33 3.08 15.38
CA TYR A 217 -2.87 2.14 16.39
C TYR A 217 -2.56 2.95 17.65
N LEU A 218 -3.16 2.54 18.78
CA LEU A 218 -3.23 3.35 20.00
C LEU A 218 -3.81 4.75 19.70
N ASP A 219 -3.09 5.83 20.01
CA ASP A 219 -3.50 7.22 19.78
C ASP A 219 -2.82 7.87 18.55
N ARG A 220 -2.24 7.06 17.65
CA ARG A 220 -1.39 7.53 16.55
C ARG A 220 -1.84 7.01 15.19
N PHE A 221 -1.55 7.78 14.13
CA PHE A 221 -1.87 7.41 12.76
C PHE A 221 -0.63 7.00 11.98
N TYR A 222 -0.66 5.79 11.45
CA TYR A 222 0.41 5.22 10.64
C TYR A 222 -0.02 5.20 9.17
N PRO A 223 0.78 5.78 8.27
CA PRO A 223 0.46 5.81 6.85
C PRO A 223 0.55 4.42 6.24
N PHE A 224 -0.25 4.19 5.20
CA PHE A 224 -0.05 3.05 4.31
C PHE A 224 1.35 3.09 3.67
N LEU A 225 1.96 1.93 3.42
CA LEU A 225 3.36 1.83 2.93
C LEU A 225 3.64 2.73 1.71
N GLY A 226 2.78 2.71 0.69
CA GLY A 226 2.94 3.55 -0.50
C GLY A 226 2.88 5.06 -0.19
N ILE A 227 2.04 5.47 0.77
CA ILE A 227 1.95 6.87 1.23
C ILE A 227 3.23 7.25 1.97
N GLN A 228 3.74 6.38 2.84
CA GLN A 228 4.99 6.62 3.56
C GLN A 228 6.19 6.73 2.62
N MET A 229 6.26 5.87 1.62
CA MET A 229 7.29 5.93 0.58
C MET A 229 7.33 7.28 -0.11
N PHE A 230 6.16 7.74 -0.58
CA PHE A 230 6.04 9.04 -1.22
C PHE A 230 6.43 10.16 -0.25
N ALA A 231 5.98 10.08 0.99
CA ALA A 231 6.24 11.07 2.02
C ALA A 231 7.74 11.23 2.30
N LYS A 232 8.45 10.13 2.59
CA LYS A 232 9.88 10.16 2.89
C LYS A 232 10.72 10.55 1.66
N ALA A 233 10.32 10.13 0.45
CA ALA A 233 11.03 10.49 -0.78
C ALA A 233 10.90 11.99 -1.15
N ASN A 234 9.83 12.66 -0.71
CA ASN A 234 9.53 14.05 -1.04
C ASN A 234 9.56 14.99 0.18
N ASN A 235 10.16 14.55 1.30
CA ASN A 235 10.27 15.32 2.54
C ASN A 235 8.92 15.83 3.10
N VAL A 236 7.86 15.03 2.97
CA VAL A 236 6.57 15.33 3.62
C VAL A 236 6.73 15.18 5.12
N ASP A 237 6.47 16.26 5.85
CA ASP A 237 6.50 16.31 7.30
C ASP A 237 5.10 16.42 7.92
N GLN A 238 4.09 16.78 7.12
CA GLN A 238 2.73 17.03 7.59
C GLN A 238 1.67 16.51 6.62
N PHE A 239 0.61 15.97 7.19
CA PHE A 239 -0.60 15.57 6.50
C PHE A 239 -1.79 16.32 7.08
N GLU A 240 -2.76 16.65 6.23
CA GLU A 240 -4.01 17.29 6.64
C GLU A 240 -5.16 16.70 5.80
N MET A 241 -6.27 16.42 6.46
CA MET A 241 -7.51 16.01 5.83
C MET A 241 -8.47 17.20 5.81
N ILE A 242 -8.87 17.63 4.61
CA ILE A 242 -9.87 18.68 4.43
C ILE A 242 -11.21 17.98 4.24
N GLY A 243 -11.93 17.78 5.35
CA GLY A 243 -13.10 16.90 5.39
C GLY A 243 -12.72 15.47 4.97
N ASN A 244 -13.68 14.75 4.41
CA ASN A 244 -13.48 13.38 3.92
C ASN A 244 -13.16 13.32 2.41
N ASP A 245 -12.81 14.46 1.80
CA ASP A 245 -12.74 14.63 0.34
C ASP A 245 -11.33 14.95 -0.17
N THR A 246 -10.39 15.34 0.68
CA THR A 246 -9.03 15.68 0.24
C THR A 246 -7.98 15.41 1.30
N LEU A 247 -6.96 14.64 0.93
CA LEU A 247 -5.70 14.52 1.67
C LEU A 247 -4.69 15.53 1.11
N VAL A 248 -4.10 16.35 1.99
CA VAL A 248 -3.04 17.30 1.66
C VAL A 248 -1.74 16.83 2.29
N MET A 249 -0.69 16.70 1.47
CA MET A 249 0.68 16.44 1.91
C MET A 249 1.48 17.73 1.83
N LYS A 250 2.20 18.06 2.90
CA LYS A 250 3.01 19.28 3.00
C LYS A 250 4.45 18.99 3.38
N SER A 251 5.34 19.89 2.97
CA SER A 251 6.73 19.97 3.39
C SER A 251 6.99 21.41 3.80
N GLU A 252 7.45 21.66 5.04
CA GLU A 252 7.72 23.02 5.54
C GLU A 252 6.51 23.99 5.39
N GLN A 253 5.29 23.49 5.61
CA GLN A 253 4.01 24.19 5.39
C GLN A 253 3.58 24.40 3.93
N GLU A 254 4.43 24.12 2.95
CA GLU A 254 4.07 24.20 1.54
C GLU A 254 3.35 22.93 1.08
N SER A 255 2.25 23.09 0.34
CA SER A 255 1.50 21.96 -0.19
C SER A 255 2.23 21.37 -1.40
N ILE A 256 2.70 20.12 -1.26
CA ILE A 256 3.38 19.40 -2.35
C ILE A 256 2.40 18.55 -3.17
N ARG A 257 1.33 18.04 -2.53
CA ARG A 257 0.35 17.17 -3.16
C ARG A 257 -1.02 17.32 -2.50
N ARG A 258 -2.06 17.27 -3.32
CA ARG A 258 -3.46 17.17 -2.91
C ARG A 258 -4.06 15.95 -3.61
N ILE A 259 -4.62 15.04 -2.84
CA ILE A 259 -5.19 13.79 -3.34
C ILE A 259 -6.69 13.81 -3.05
N PRO A 260 -7.55 13.69 -4.08
CA PRO A 260 -8.99 13.59 -3.87
C PRO A 260 -9.32 12.27 -3.17
N LEU A 261 -10.26 12.33 -2.23
CA LEU A 261 -10.75 11.20 -1.47
C LEU A 261 -12.24 11.00 -1.75
N LYS A 262 -12.72 9.79 -1.50
CA LYS A 262 -14.13 9.48 -1.35
C LYS A 262 -14.32 8.77 -0.02
N ASP A 263 -15.12 9.36 0.86
CA ASP A 263 -15.38 8.83 2.21
C ASP A 263 -14.07 8.55 2.97
N GLY A 264 -13.09 9.46 2.85
CA GLY A 264 -11.77 9.34 3.50
C GLY A 264 -10.79 8.39 2.82
N ASN A 265 -11.19 7.72 1.74
CA ASN A 265 -10.36 6.75 1.02
C ASN A 265 -9.86 7.29 -0.32
N ILE A 266 -8.65 6.87 -0.73
CA ILE A 266 -8.08 7.19 -2.04
C ILE A 266 -8.56 6.14 -3.06
N PHE A 267 -9.09 6.57 -4.20
CA PHE A 267 -9.26 5.65 -5.34
C PHE A 267 -7.91 5.39 -5.99
N ILE A 268 -7.56 4.10 -6.12
CA ILE A 268 -6.29 3.71 -6.70
C ILE A 268 -6.34 3.98 -8.20
N SER A 269 -5.32 4.60 -8.76
CA SER A 269 -5.24 4.85 -10.21
C SER A 269 -4.47 3.71 -10.87
N TYR A 270 -5.14 2.59 -11.10
CA TYR A 270 -4.48 1.43 -11.73
C TYR A 270 -4.03 1.76 -13.16
N THR A 271 -2.72 1.64 -13.37
CA THR A 271 -2.03 1.89 -14.65
C THR A 271 -2.17 0.71 -15.62
N GLY A 272 -2.66 -0.43 -15.14
CA GLY A 272 -2.86 -1.66 -15.90
C GLY A 272 -2.34 -2.88 -15.16
N GLU A 273 -2.01 -3.92 -15.92
CA GLU A 273 -1.36 -5.13 -15.40
C GLU A 273 0.02 -4.81 -14.82
N ILE A 274 0.50 -5.66 -13.91
CA ILE A 274 1.78 -5.44 -13.23
C ILE A 274 2.99 -5.31 -14.18
N ASP A 275 2.89 -5.88 -15.38
CA ASP A 275 3.93 -5.83 -16.42
C ASP A 275 4.14 -4.43 -17.03
N LYS A 276 3.31 -3.45 -16.66
CA LYS A 276 3.54 -2.04 -16.98
C LYS A 276 4.69 -1.44 -16.16
N PHE A 277 4.97 -1.96 -14.98
CA PHE A 277 6.09 -1.52 -14.15
C PHE A 277 7.38 -2.23 -14.53
N ARG A 278 8.51 -1.53 -14.39
CA ARG A 278 9.82 -2.14 -14.60
C ARG A 278 10.10 -3.14 -13.46
N ARG A 279 10.14 -4.42 -13.80
CA ARG A 279 10.42 -5.52 -12.85
C ARG A 279 11.82 -6.10 -13.03
N ILE A 280 12.54 -6.29 -11.93
CA ILE A 280 13.84 -6.95 -11.91
C ILE A 280 13.80 -8.07 -10.87
N SER A 281 14.16 -9.29 -11.27
CA SER A 281 14.18 -10.44 -10.35
C SER A 281 15.11 -10.19 -9.17
N PHE A 282 14.63 -10.42 -7.94
CA PHE A 282 15.38 -10.31 -6.69
C PHE A 282 16.71 -11.06 -6.75
N TYR A 283 16.69 -12.30 -7.28
CA TYR A 283 17.89 -13.09 -7.51
C TYR A 283 18.97 -12.37 -8.34
N SER A 284 18.56 -11.59 -9.34
CA SER A 284 19.48 -10.88 -10.24
C SER A 284 20.22 -9.74 -9.53
N ILE A 285 19.53 -9.03 -8.63
CA ILE A 285 20.11 -7.98 -7.79
C ILE A 285 20.98 -8.59 -6.69
N LEU A 286 20.50 -9.65 -6.03
CA LEU A 286 21.22 -10.32 -4.95
C LEU A 286 22.58 -10.88 -5.42
N ARG A 287 22.61 -11.61 -6.54
CA ARG A 287 23.84 -12.25 -7.02
C ARG A 287 24.82 -11.26 -7.63
N ASN A 288 24.44 -10.01 -7.84
CA ASN A 288 25.23 -8.98 -8.51
C ASN A 288 25.71 -9.35 -9.94
N ASN A 289 25.36 -10.54 -10.45
CA ASN A 289 25.79 -11.07 -11.75
C ASN A 289 25.04 -10.41 -12.93
N ASN A 290 23.93 -9.71 -12.67
CA ASN A 290 23.15 -8.99 -13.66
C ASN A 290 23.12 -7.48 -13.43
N TYR A 291 23.80 -6.97 -12.39
CA TYR A 291 24.00 -5.52 -12.22
C TYR A 291 24.83 -4.96 -13.39
N GLN A 292 25.65 -5.80 -14.03
CA GLN A 292 26.38 -5.46 -15.27
C GLN A 292 25.49 -5.29 -16.51
N GLN A 293 24.22 -5.71 -16.48
CA GLN A 293 23.27 -5.51 -17.58
C GLN A 293 22.34 -4.31 -17.34
N LEU A 294 22.37 -3.73 -16.14
CA LEU A 294 21.71 -2.45 -15.87
C LEU A 294 22.70 -1.34 -16.22
N GLU A 295 22.18 -0.26 -16.82
CA GLU A 295 22.99 0.93 -17.05
C GLU A 295 23.52 1.47 -15.71
N PRO A 296 24.76 1.99 -15.65
CA PRO A 296 25.29 2.60 -14.43
C PRO A 296 24.34 3.70 -13.90
N GLY A 297 24.02 3.68 -12.61
CA GLY A 297 23.09 4.64 -12.03
C GLY A 297 21.61 4.34 -12.32
N PHE A 298 21.26 3.12 -12.75
CA PHE A 298 19.89 2.74 -13.09
C PHE A 298 18.89 3.05 -11.97
N PHE A 299 19.24 2.82 -10.71
CA PHE A 299 18.33 3.09 -9.58
C PHE A 299 18.36 4.54 -9.10
N LYS A 300 19.17 5.41 -9.71
CA LYS A 300 19.29 6.80 -9.28
C LYS A 300 17.95 7.50 -9.37
N ASP A 301 17.57 8.15 -8.27
CA ASP A 301 16.34 8.92 -8.14
C ASP A 301 15.03 8.10 -8.34
N LYS A 302 15.12 6.76 -8.34
CA LYS A 302 13.98 5.84 -8.49
C LYS A 302 13.30 5.52 -7.17
N TYR A 303 12.00 5.22 -7.24
CA TYR A 303 11.24 4.53 -6.19
C TYR A 303 11.44 3.03 -6.38
N VAL A 304 12.02 2.36 -5.41
CA VAL A 304 12.29 0.92 -5.48
C VAL A 304 11.39 0.20 -4.49
N ILE A 305 10.63 -0.80 -4.96
CA ILE A 305 9.79 -1.63 -4.10
C ILE A 305 10.29 -3.07 -4.20
N ILE A 306 10.59 -3.69 -3.07
CA ILE A 306 11.00 -5.08 -2.96
C ILE A 306 9.80 -5.88 -2.44
N GLY A 307 9.29 -6.82 -3.23
CA GLY A 307 8.11 -7.59 -2.87
C GLY A 307 7.96 -8.85 -3.71
N ALA A 308 6.89 -9.61 -3.47
CA ALA A 308 6.68 -10.92 -4.08
C ALA A 308 5.59 -10.90 -5.15
N SER A 309 5.85 -11.53 -6.29
CA SER A 309 4.83 -11.86 -7.31
C SER A 309 4.66 -13.35 -7.55
N ALA A 310 5.57 -14.18 -7.04
CA ALA A 310 5.47 -15.63 -7.17
C ALA A 310 4.21 -16.16 -6.48
N ALA A 311 3.42 -16.98 -7.19
CA ALA A 311 2.11 -17.41 -6.74
C ALA A 311 2.16 -18.20 -5.41
N GLY A 312 3.28 -18.90 -5.17
CA GLY A 312 3.51 -19.67 -3.94
C GLY A 312 3.74 -18.83 -2.67
N LEU A 313 3.82 -17.50 -2.79
CA LEU A 313 3.97 -16.57 -1.67
C LEU A 313 2.65 -15.90 -1.25
N PHE A 314 1.52 -16.31 -1.87
CA PHE A 314 0.14 -16.03 -1.46
C PHE A 314 -0.27 -14.56 -1.32
N ASP A 315 0.52 -13.61 -1.83
CA ASP A 315 0.13 -12.19 -1.88
C ASP A 315 -0.58 -11.83 -3.19
N LEU A 316 -1.61 -12.61 -3.55
CA LEU A 316 -2.44 -12.35 -4.73
C LEU A 316 -3.76 -11.73 -4.32
N ARG A 317 -4.12 -10.64 -4.98
CA ARG A 317 -5.33 -9.86 -4.73
C ARG A 317 -6.18 -9.72 -5.99
N VAL A 318 -7.48 -9.50 -5.79
CA VAL A 318 -8.39 -9.16 -6.87
C VAL A 318 -8.38 -7.64 -7.06
N THR A 319 -8.16 -7.20 -8.30
CA THR A 319 -8.15 -5.79 -8.68
C THR A 319 -9.03 -5.57 -9.91
N PRO A 320 -9.41 -4.33 -10.24
CA PRO A 320 -10.17 -4.03 -11.45
C PRO A 320 -9.48 -4.48 -12.75
N VAL A 321 -8.15 -4.58 -12.73
CA VAL A 321 -7.32 -4.89 -13.90
C VAL A 321 -7.03 -6.38 -14.05
N GLN A 322 -6.83 -7.12 -12.95
CA GLN A 322 -6.55 -8.56 -12.94
C GLN A 322 -7.11 -9.22 -11.68
N GLU A 323 -7.64 -10.45 -11.82
CA GLU A 323 -8.15 -11.24 -10.69
C GLU A 323 -7.03 -11.78 -9.79
N THR A 324 -5.84 -11.97 -10.35
CA THR A 324 -4.64 -12.40 -9.63
C THR A 324 -3.56 -11.33 -9.80
N PHE A 325 -3.58 -10.34 -8.93
CA PHE A 325 -2.65 -9.21 -8.97
C PHE A 325 -1.76 -9.20 -7.72
N PRO A 326 -0.42 -9.18 -7.87
CA PRO A 326 0.49 -9.14 -6.72
C PRO A 326 0.34 -7.86 -5.89
N GLY A 327 0.33 -7.97 -4.55
CA GLY A 327 0.20 -6.82 -3.64
C GLY A 327 1.27 -5.74 -3.86
N VAL A 328 2.50 -6.16 -4.17
CA VAL A 328 3.60 -5.25 -4.55
C VAL A 328 3.25 -4.31 -5.71
N GLY A 329 2.42 -4.76 -6.66
CA GLY A 329 1.95 -3.92 -7.75
C GLY A 329 0.95 -2.87 -7.29
N ILE A 330 0.21 -3.11 -6.20
CA ILE A 330 -0.76 -2.14 -5.67
C ILE A 330 0.00 -0.99 -5.04
N HIS A 331 1.05 -1.28 -4.26
CA HIS A 331 1.99 -0.26 -3.76
C HIS A 331 2.56 0.60 -4.89
N ALA A 332 2.92 -0.01 -6.03
CA ALA A 332 3.42 0.71 -7.19
C ALA A 332 2.37 1.63 -7.84
N ASN A 333 1.08 1.26 -7.86
CA ASN A 333 0.01 2.10 -8.40
C ASN A 333 -0.41 3.26 -7.47
N ILE A 334 0.02 3.22 -6.21
CA ILE A 334 -0.25 4.29 -5.24
C ILE A 334 0.73 5.46 -5.40
N LEU A 335 1.96 5.17 -5.86
CA LEU A 335 3.00 6.15 -6.18
C LEU A 335 2.72 6.83 -7.53
#